data_AF-A0A7K8UE63-F1
#
_entry.id   AF-A0A7K8UE63-F1
#
_cell.length_a   1.000
_cell.length_b   1.000
_cell.length_c   1.000
_cell.angle_alpha   90.00
_cell.angle_beta   90.00
_cell.angle_gamma   90.00
#
_symmetry.space_group_name_H-M   'P 1'
#
loop_
_entity.id
_entity.type
_entity.pdbx_description
1 polymer ?
#
loop_
_entity_poly.entity_id
_entity_poly.type
_entity_poly.pdbx_seq_one_letter_code
_entity_poly.pdbx_strand_id
1 'polypeptide(L)'
;VPLVVFKREKEVARKLEFDGLYITEQPSEDDIKGQWDRLVINTPSFPNNYWDKFVKRKVINKYGDLYGAERIAELLGLDKSALDFSPVEESKPEEASLHLLTFCHFSLFLQSFLYLAWYTTMSILGHYNNFFFAAHLLDIAMGFKTLRTILSSVTHNGKQVSAT
;
A
#
# COMPACT_ATOMS: atom_id res chain seq x y z
N VAL A 1 -1.78 -2.12 12.01
CA VAL A 1 -1.53 -1.23 10.85
C VAL A 1 -0.05 -0.92 10.64
N PRO A 2 0.74 -0.47 11.65
CA PRO A 2 2.15 -0.10 11.44
C PRO A 2 3.03 -1.24 10.89
N LEU A 3 2.86 -2.46 11.41
CA LEU A 3 3.60 -3.64 10.92
C LEU A 3 3.30 -4.00 9.46
N VAL A 4 2.09 -3.72 9.00
CA VAL A 4 1.70 -4.08 7.63
C VAL A 4 2.24 -3.05 6.64
N VAL A 5 2.17 -1.76 6.99
CA VAL A 5 2.84 -0.69 6.24
C VAL A 5 4.34 -0.99 6.15
N PHE A 6 4.99 -1.37 7.25
CA PHE A 6 6.39 -1.81 7.25
C PHE A 6 6.64 -2.99 6.31
N LYS A 7 5.82 -4.05 6.37
CA LYS A 7 5.96 -5.22 5.48
C LYS A 7 5.83 -4.82 4.02
N ARG A 8 4.93 -3.88 3.71
CA ARG A 8 4.66 -3.44 2.35
C ARG A 8 5.76 -2.53 1.81
N GLU A 9 6.19 -1.52 2.56
CA GLU A 9 7.35 -0.71 2.17
C GLU A 9 8.61 -1.57 2.00
N LYS A 10 8.82 -2.56 2.88
CA LYS A 10 9.91 -3.55 2.74
C LYS A 10 9.84 -4.34 1.43
N GLU A 11 8.64 -4.79 1.04
CA GLU A 11 8.44 -5.54 -0.21
C GLU A 11 8.74 -4.66 -1.42
N VAL A 12 8.20 -3.43 -1.44
CA VAL A 12 8.40 -2.46 -2.53
C VAL A 12 9.88 -2.08 -2.66
N ALA A 13 10.54 -1.77 -1.54
CA ALA A 13 11.97 -1.43 -1.52
C ALA A 13 12.84 -2.56 -2.09
N ARG A 14 12.54 -3.82 -1.72
CA ARG A 14 13.29 -4.97 -2.23
C ARG A 14 13.07 -5.20 -3.72
N LYS A 15 11.84 -5.11 -4.20
CA LYS A 15 11.53 -5.25 -5.63
C LYS A 15 12.23 -4.17 -6.47
N LEU A 16 12.25 -2.94 -5.96
CA LEU A 16 12.95 -1.83 -6.60
C LEU A 16 14.48 -2.06 -6.63
N GLU A 17 15.08 -2.46 -5.50
CA GLU A 17 16.54 -2.66 -5.39
C GLU A 17 17.04 -3.90 -6.14
N PHE A 18 16.38 -5.04 -5.99
CA PHE A 18 16.85 -6.32 -6.52
C PHE A 18 16.34 -6.60 -7.92
N ASP A 19 15.05 -6.41 -8.17
CA ASP A 19 14.40 -6.81 -9.42
C ASP A 19 14.37 -5.65 -10.45
N GLY A 20 14.64 -4.41 -10.02
CA GLY A 20 14.56 -3.24 -10.90
C GLY A 20 13.12 -2.93 -11.35
N LEU A 21 12.13 -3.53 -10.68
CA LEU A 21 10.72 -3.33 -10.95
C LEU A 21 10.39 -1.84 -10.84
N TYR A 22 9.61 -1.31 -11.79
CA TYR A 22 9.28 0.11 -11.96
C TYR A 22 10.35 1.01 -12.59
N ILE A 23 11.58 0.51 -12.80
CA ILE A 23 12.67 1.23 -13.51
C ILE A 23 12.70 0.80 -14.98
N THR A 24 12.64 -0.51 -15.23
CA THR A 24 12.73 -1.11 -16.57
C THR A 24 11.37 -1.28 -17.23
N GLU A 25 10.34 -1.59 -16.46
CA GLU A 25 8.99 -1.89 -16.92
C GLU A 25 7.97 -0.99 -16.25
N GLN A 26 7.04 -0.43 -17.04
CA GLN A 26 5.87 0.24 -16.49
C GLN A 26 4.83 -0.80 -16.10
N PRO A 27 4.18 -0.67 -14.94
CA PRO A 27 3.08 -1.54 -14.58
C PRO A 27 1.96 -1.39 -15.63
N SER A 28 1.33 -2.51 -15.99
CA SER A 28 0.16 -2.50 -16.88
C SER A 28 -0.96 -1.68 -16.24
N GLU A 29 -1.84 -1.08 -17.05
CA GLU A 29 -3.03 -0.37 -16.57
C GLU A 29 -3.95 -1.26 -15.74
N ASP A 30 -3.95 -2.57 -16.00
CA ASP A 30 -4.72 -3.55 -15.24
C ASP A 30 -4.08 -3.88 -13.87
N ASP A 31 -2.79 -3.55 -13.67
CA ASP A 31 -2.08 -3.73 -12.40
C ASP A 31 -2.18 -2.50 -11.51
N ILE A 32 -3.38 -2.31 -10.96
CA ILE A 32 -3.70 -1.24 -10.00
C ILE A 32 -2.67 -1.21 -8.86
N LYS A 33 -2.23 -2.38 -8.37
CA LYS A 33 -1.28 -2.49 -7.27
C LYS A 33 0.10 -1.92 -7.65
N GLY A 34 0.57 -2.23 -8.86
CA GLY A 34 1.82 -1.69 -9.41
C GLY A 34 1.77 -0.19 -9.68
N GLN A 35 0.64 0.32 -10.19
CA GLN A 35 0.45 1.76 -10.39
C GLN A 35 0.53 2.53 -9.06
N TRP A 36 -0.07 2.01 -7.99
CA TRP A 36 0.03 2.64 -6.66
C TRP A 36 1.44 2.57 -6.07
N ASP A 37 2.15 1.46 -6.24
CA ASP A 37 3.55 1.37 -5.79
C ASP A 37 4.42 2.44 -6.45
N ARG A 38 4.20 2.68 -7.74
CA ARG A 38 4.90 3.74 -8.49
C ARG A 38 4.64 5.13 -7.90
N LEU A 39 3.40 5.42 -7.49
CA LEU A 39 3.07 6.70 -6.84
C LEU A 39 3.79 6.84 -5.49
N VAL A 40 3.82 5.77 -4.68
CA VAL A 40 4.50 5.77 -3.38
C VAL A 40 6.01 5.97 -3.54
N ILE A 41 6.64 5.31 -4.51
CA ILE A 41 8.08 5.42 -4.76
C ILE A 41 8.49 6.86 -5.16
N ASN A 42 7.64 7.55 -5.94
CA ASN A 42 7.85 8.94 -6.35
C ASN A 42 7.72 9.93 -5.17
N THR A 43 7.15 9.52 -4.04
CA THR A 43 7.00 10.43 -2.90
C THR A 43 8.36 10.64 -2.22
N PRO A 44 8.76 11.89 -1.88
CA PRO A 44 10.06 12.16 -1.24
C PRO A 44 10.24 11.41 0.07
N SER A 45 9.16 11.24 0.83
CA SER A 45 9.14 10.55 2.11
C SER A 45 9.36 9.04 2.06
N PHE A 46 9.31 8.42 0.88
CA PHE A 46 9.61 6.99 0.76
C PHE A 46 11.13 6.74 0.81
N PRO A 47 11.62 5.81 1.65
CA PRO A 47 10.87 4.98 2.61
C PRO A 47 10.81 5.57 4.05
N ASN A 48 9.61 5.67 4.64
CA ASN A 48 9.44 6.24 5.99
C ASN A 48 9.29 5.20 7.12
N ASN A 49 8.57 4.11 6.89
CA ASN A 49 8.34 3.11 7.93
C ASN A 49 9.39 1.99 7.87
N TYR A 50 10.00 1.76 6.71
CA TYR A 50 11.08 0.80 6.55
C TYR A 50 12.40 1.28 7.17
N TRP A 51 13.23 0.33 7.60
CA TRP A 51 14.47 0.61 8.36
C TRP A 51 15.59 1.14 7.47
N ASP A 52 15.67 0.71 6.21
CA ASP A 52 16.68 1.18 5.28
C ASP A 52 16.17 2.44 4.56
N LYS A 53 16.73 3.60 4.94
CA LYS A 53 16.39 4.92 4.41
C LYS A 53 17.10 5.27 3.11
N PHE A 54 18.05 4.44 2.69
CA PHE A 54 18.95 4.76 1.60
C PHE A 54 18.70 3.93 0.34
N VAL A 55 17.53 3.28 0.27
CA VAL A 55 17.09 2.46 -0.87
C VAL A 55 17.14 3.25 -2.18
N LYS A 56 16.64 4.50 -2.21
CA LYS A 56 16.66 5.34 -3.43
C LYS A 56 18.10 5.57 -3.93
N ARG A 57 19.05 5.82 -3.02
CA ARG A 57 20.46 5.99 -3.38
C ARG A 57 21.10 4.71 -3.89
N LYS A 58 20.81 3.57 -3.25
CA LYS A 58 21.30 2.26 -3.72
C LYS A 58 20.80 1.93 -5.12
N VAL A 59 19.54 2.25 -5.41
CA VAL A 59 18.90 2.04 -6.72
C VAL A 59 19.57 2.90 -7.79
N ILE A 60 19.81 4.19 -7.52
CA ILE A 60 20.55 5.07 -8.44
C ILE A 60 21.96 4.54 -8.68
N ASN A 61 22.68 4.13 -7.64
CA ASN A 61 24.04 3.60 -7.80
C ASN A 61 24.09 2.29 -8.59
N LYS A 62 23.03 1.48 -8.54
CA LYS A 62 22.98 0.18 -9.23
C LYS A 62 22.55 0.28 -10.70
N TYR A 63 21.57 1.13 -10.98
CA TYR A 63 20.93 1.21 -12.30
C TYR A 63 21.22 2.52 -13.05
N GLY A 64 21.78 3.52 -12.38
CA GLY A 64 22.04 4.86 -12.93
C GLY A 64 23.01 4.85 -14.10
N ASP A 65 24.02 3.98 -14.08
CA ASP A 65 24.99 3.85 -15.18
C ASP A 65 24.34 3.26 -16.45
N LEU A 66 23.30 2.43 -16.30
CA LEU A 66 22.64 1.73 -17.40
C LEU A 66 21.52 2.56 -18.05
N TYR A 67 20.72 3.25 -17.23
CA TYR A 67 19.50 3.94 -17.69
C TYR A 67 19.55 5.47 -17.55
N GLY A 68 20.65 6.00 -17.03
CA GLY A 68 20.84 7.43 -16.74
C GLY A 68 20.41 7.80 -15.31
N ALA A 69 21.36 8.23 -14.51
CA ALA A 69 21.13 8.60 -13.10
C ALA A 69 20.06 9.69 -12.93
N GLU A 70 20.01 10.68 -13.83
CA GLU A 70 19.00 11.75 -13.79
C GLU A 70 17.58 11.23 -14.02
N ARG A 71 17.40 10.33 -14.99
CA ARG A 71 16.11 9.71 -15.29
C ARG A 71 15.60 8.89 -14.09
N ILE A 72 16.49 8.14 -13.44
CA ILE A 72 16.12 7.35 -12.26
C ILE A 72 15.82 8.27 -11.09
N ALA A 73 16.58 9.34 -10.88
CA ALA A 73 16.29 10.32 -9.84
C ALA A 73 14.90 10.94 -10.00
N GLU A 74 14.53 11.32 -11.22
CA GLU A 74 13.20 11.85 -11.54
C GLU A 74 12.10 10.81 -11.27
N LEU A 75 12.29 9.55 -11.66
CA LEU A 75 11.34 8.47 -11.39
C LEU A 75 11.15 8.19 -9.88
N LEU A 76 12.18 8.43 -9.08
CA LEU A 76 12.16 8.27 -7.62
C LEU A 76 11.71 9.56 -6.90
N GLY A 77 11.33 10.61 -7.63
CA GLY A 77 10.90 11.89 -7.06
C GLY A 77 12.00 12.61 -6.29
N LEU A 78 13.26 12.42 -6.68
CA LEU A 78 14.39 13.17 -6.13
C LEU A 78 14.66 14.38 -7.01
N ASP A 79 14.75 15.57 -6.40
CA ASP A 79 15.13 16.78 -7.12
C ASP A 79 16.60 16.72 -7.58
N LYS A 80 16.94 17.47 -8.64
CA LYS A 80 18.31 17.55 -9.18
C LYS A 80 19.33 18.00 -8.13
N SER A 81 18.90 18.77 -7.13
CA SER A 81 19.72 19.16 -5.97
C SER A 81 20.03 18.01 -5.00
N ALA A 82 19.23 16.94 -4.97
CA ALA A 82 19.47 15.76 -4.13
C ALA A 82 20.53 14.79 -4.68
N LEU A 83 20.98 15.02 -5.91
CA LEU A 83 22.18 14.39 -6.47
C LEU A 83 23.46 15.06 -5.97
N ASP A 84 23.35 16.30 -5.46
CA ASP A 84 24.41 16.97 -4.74
C ASP A 84 24.33 16.49 -3.29
N PHE A 85 25.42 15.93 -2.76
CA PHE A 85 25.45 15.17 -1.50
C PHE A 85 25.24 16.03 -0.23
N SER A 86 24.54 17.16 -0.33
CA SER A 86 24.25 18.08 0.75
C SER A 86 22.95 17.69 1.46
N PRO A 87 22.88 17.77 2.80
CA PRO A 87 21.66 17.49 3.54
C PRO A 87 20.62 18.58 3.20
N VAL A 88 19.59 18.21 2.44
CA VAL A 88 18.44 19.08 2.19
C VAL A 88 17.63 19.19 3.48
N GLU A 89 17.42 20.42 3.96
CA GLU A 89 16.49 20.69 5.06
C GLU A 89 15.06 20.36 4.62
N GLU A 90 14.46 19.35 5.27
CA GLU A 90 13.10 18.89 5.02
C GLU A 90 12.06 20.00 5.34
N SER A 91 11.28 20.40 4.33
CA SER A 91 10.11 21.25 4.49
C SER A 91 8.98 20.46 5.18
N LYS A 92 8.92 20.60 6.50
CA LYS A 92 8.03 19.88 7.43
C LYS A 92 6.50 19.84 7.14
N PRO A 93 5.84 20.79 6.44
CA PRO A 93 4.37 20.73 6.33
C PRO A 93 3.86 19.81 5.21
N GLU A 94 4.61 19.61 4.13
CA GLU A 94 4.16 18.83 2.97
C GLU A 94 4.38 17.32 3.15
N GLU A 95 5.41 16.93 3.91
CA GLU A 95 5.66 15.53 4.19
C GLU A 95 4.53 14.89 5.00
N ALA A 96 3.96 15.60 5.98
CA ALA A 96 2.90 15.08 6.85
C ALA A 96 1.63 14.68 6.06
N SER A 97 1.24 15.45 5.04
CA SER A 97 0.07 15.15 4.21
C SER A 97 0.33 13.95 3.28
N LEU A 98 1.53 13.87 2.69
CA LEU A 98 1.96 12.75 1.84
C LEU A 98 2.13 11.44 2.64
N HIS A 99 2.62 11.53 3.87
CA HIS A 99 2.67 10.41 4.80
C HIS A 99 1.28 9.90 5.16
N LEU A 100 0.33 10.80 5.46
CA LEU A 100 -1.04 10.42 5.78
C LEU A 100 -1.71 9.74 4.59
N LEU A 101 -1.51 10.25 3.36
CA LEU A 101 -1.98 9.61 2.14
C LEU A 101 -1.41 8.20 1.99
N THR A 102 -0.10 8.03 2.16
CA THR A 102 0.56 6.73 2.05
C THR A 102 0.04 5.74 3.11
N PHE A 103 -0.14 6.22 4.34
CA PHE A 103 -0.67 5.43 5.46
C PHE A 103 -2.13 5.04 5.23
N CYS A 104 -3.00 5.98 4.83
CA CYS A 104 -4.39 5.73 4.52
C CYS A 104 -4.53 4.73 3.38
N HIS A 105 -3.73 4.84 2.31
CA HIS A 105 -3.76 3.88 1.20
C HIS A 105 -3.36 2.47 1.61
N PHE A 106 -2.23 2.31 2.30
CA PHE A 106 -1.84 0.98 2.79
C PHE A 106 -2.85 0.42 3.78
N SER A 107 -3.53 1.28 4.54
CA SER A 107 -4.59 0.87 5.44
C SER A 107 -5.85 0.43 4.67
N LEU A 108 -6.28 1.15 3.64
CA LEU A 108 -7.45 0.81 2.83
C LEU A 108 -7.29 -0.52 2.09
N PHE A 109 -6.08 -0.87 1.67
CA PHE A 109 -5.80 -2.16 1.03
C PHE A 109 -5.79 -3.34 2.02
N LEU A 110 -5.87 -3.08 3.33
CA LEU A 110 -6.01 -4.13 4.32
C LEU A 110 -7.47 -4.55 4.44
N GLN A 111 -7.75 -5.79 4.04
CA GLN A 111 -9.06 -6.42 4.24
C GLN A 111 -9.57 -6.28 5.67
N SER A 112 -8.68 -6.36 6.67
CA SER A 112 -9.02 -6.18 8.09
C SER A 112 -9.39 -4.75 8.45
N PHE A 113 -8.79 -3.74 7.82
CA PHE A 113 -9.15 -2.34 8.03
C PHE A 113 -10.47 -2.02 7.33
N LEU A 114 -10.65 -2.49 6.09
CA LEU A 114 -11.91 -2.32 5.36
C LEU A 114 -13.08 -2.96 6.10
N TYR A 115 -12.86 -4.13 6.69
CA TYR A 115 -13.82 -4.77 7.58
C TYR A 115 -14.19 -3.90 8.80
N LEU A 116 -13.20 -3.32 9.48
CA LEU A 116 -13.44 -2.45 10.63
C LEU A 116 -14.12 -1.13 10.23
N ALA A 117 -13.76 -0.58 9.07
CA ALA A 117 -14.41 0.59 8.49
C ALA A 117 -15.88 0.29 8.19
N TRP A 118 -16.17 -0.84 7.55
CA TRP A 118 -17.53 -1.31 7.31
C TRP A 118 -18.34 -1.48 8.60
N TYR A 119 -17.76 -2.12 9.61
CA TYR A 119 -18.36 -2.26 10.93
C TYR A 119 -18.70 -0.90 11.55
N THR A 120 -17.80 0.08 11.41
CA THR A 120 -18.00 1.45 11.89
C THR A 120 -19.11 2.16 11.12
N THR A 121 -19.15 2.04 9.79
CA THR A 121 -20.21 2.61 8.96
C THR A 121 -21.58 2.02 9.31
N MET A 122 -21.68 0.71 9.50
CA MET A 122 -22.92 0.05 9.93
C MET A 122 -23.37 0.51 11.32
N SER A 123 -22.43 0.79 12.22
CA SER A 123 -22.74 1.36 13.54
C SER A 123 -23.31 2.78 13.44
N ILE A 124 -22.72 3.64 12.59
CA ILE A 124 -23.24 5.00 12.35
C ILE A 124 -24.63 4.94 11.70
N LEU A 125 -24.81 4.07 10.70
CA LEU A 125 -26.11 3.86 10.05
C LEU A 125 -27.17 3.29 11.00
N GLY A 126 -26.75 2.50 11.99
CA GLY A 126 -27.61 1.99 13.06
C GLY A 126 -28.35 3.07 13.82
N HIS A 127 -27.72 4.24 14.01
CA HIS A 127 -28.38 5.39 14.65
C HIS A 127 -29.54 5.97 13.82
N TYR A 128 -29.54 5.77 12.50
CA TYR A 128 -30.65 6.18 11.62
C TYR A 128 -31.71 5.08 11.49
N ASN A 129 -31.31 3.82 11.49
CA ASN A 129 -32.22 2.68 11.44
C ASN A 129 -31.65 1.47 12.19
N ASN A 130 -32.37 0.99 13.19
CA ASN A 130 -31.97 -0.15 14.03
C ASN A 130 -31.70 -1.44 13.25
N PHE A 131 -32.21 -1.60 12.03
CA PHE A 131 -31.88 -2.73 11.17
C PHE A 131 -30.37 -2.91 10.96
N PHE A 132 -29.61 -1.82 10.84
CA PHE A 132 -28.16 -1.91 10.62
C PHE A 132 -27.41 -2.40 11.86
N PHE A 133 -27.98 -2.29 13.06
CA PHE A 133 -27.39 -2.96 14.23
C PHE A 133 -27.45 -4.49 14.12
N ALA A 134 -28.47 -5.05 13.45
CA ALA A 134 -28.59 -6.49 13.25
C ALA A 134 -27.51 -7.04 12.31
N ALA A 135 -26.96 -6.23 11.39
CA ALA A 135 -25.86 -6.64 10.52
C ALA A 135 -24.60 -7.05 11.32
N HIS A 136 -24.36 -6.45 12.49
CA HIS A 136 -23.25 -6.83 13.37
C HIS A 136 -23.43 -8.23 13.98
N LEU A 137 -24.66 -8.74 14.11
CA LEU A 137 -24.91 -10.09 14.64
C LEU A 137 -24.44 -11.18 13.66
N LEU A 138 -24.63 -10.96 12.36
CA LEU A 138 -24.11 -11.85 11.31
C LEU A 138 -22.59 -11.97 11.41
N ASP A 139 -21.93 -10.86 11.69
CA ASP A 139 -20.49 -10.77 11.80
C ASP A 139 -19.95 -11.52 13.03
N ILE A 140 -20.60 -11.35 14.18
CA ILE A 140 -20.30 -12.12 15.40
C ILE A 140 -20.46 -13.63 15.15
N ALA A 141 -21.48 -14.04 14.39
CA ALA A 141 -21.67 -15.45 14.01
C ALA A 141 -20.52 -15.99 13.14
N MET A 142 -19.89 -15.16 12.31
CA MET A 142 -18.71 -15.55 11.53
C MET A 142 -17.41 -15.60 12.35
N GLY A 143 -17.45 -15.16 13.61
CA GLY A 143 -16.39 -15.34 14.60
C GLY A 143 -16.14 -16.81 14.95
N PHE A 144 -17.13 -17.69 14.77
CA PHE A 144 -16.99 -19.12 15.06
C PHE A 144 -16.15 -19.84 14.01
N LYS A 145 -15.14 -20.58 14.47
CA LYS A 145 -14.21 -21.33 13.60
C LYS A 145 -14.94 -22.29 12.64
N THR A 146 -15.98 -22.98 13.12
CA THR A 146 -16.74 -23.96 12.32
C THR A 146 -17.55 -23.28 11.21
N LEU A 147 -18.25 -22.18 11.52
CA LEU A 147 -19.01 -21.39 10.54
C LEU A 147 -18.09 -20.78 9.49
N ARG A 148 -16.90 -20.31 9.89
CA ARG A 148 -15.87 -19.83 8.97
C ARG A 148 -15.41 -20.92 7.99
N THR A 149 -15.22 -22.14 8.47
CA THR A 149 -14.84 -23.28 7.60
C THR A 149 -15.93 -23.59 6.59
N ILE A 150 -17.20 -23.57 7.00
CA ILE A 150 -18.35 -23.81 6.11
C ILE A 150 -18.45 -22.69 5.06
N LEU A 151 -18.34 -21.43 5.46
CA LEU A 151 -18.37 -20.33 4.49
C LEU A 151 -17.18 -20.40 3.53
N SER A 152 -15.99 -20.76 4.03
CA SER A 152 -14.79 -20.89 3.20
C SER A 152 -14.93 -21.99 2.15
N SER A 153 -15.66 -23.08 2.42
CA SER A 153 -15.91 -24.12 1.42
C SER A 153 -16.87 -23.65 0.33
N VAL A 154 -17.88 -22.86 0.69
CA VAL A 154 -18.81 -22.23 -0.26
C VAL A 154 -18.09 -21.19 -1.13
N THR A 155 -17.26 -20.32 -0.54
CA THR A 155 -16.54 -19.27 -1.29
C THR A 155 -15.47 -19.86 -2.21
N HIS A 156 -14.82 -20.96 -1.82
CA HIS A 156 -13.87 -21.66 -2.67
C HIS A 156 -14.54 -22.21 -3.95
N ASN A 157 -15.74 -22.76 -3.83
CA ASN A 157 -16.47 -23.33 -4.96
C ASN A 157 -17.35 -22.31 -5.71
N GLY A 158 -17.59 -21.13 -5.14
CA GLY A 158 -18.50 -20.12 -5.68
C GLY A 158 -18.15 -19.63 -7.09
N LYS A 159 -16.85 -19.63 -7.47
CA LYS A 159 -16.44 -19.29 -8.85
C LYS A 159 -16.96 -20.28 -9.89
N GLN A 160 -17.10 -21.56 -9.53
CA GLN A 160 -17.65 -22.59 -10.42
C GLN A 160 -19.18 -22.52 -10.47
N VAL A 161 -19.80 -22.25 -9.32
CA VAL A 161 -21.27 -22.14 -9.21
C VAL A 161 -21.81 -20.92 -9.95
N SER A 162 -21.11 -19.79 -9.94
CA SER A 162 -21.57 -18.57 -10.63
C SER A 162 -21.35 -18.61 -12.15
N ALA A 163 -20.61 -19.58 -12.66
CA ALA A 163 -20.36 -19.78 -14.10
C ALA A 163 -21.21 -20.90 -14.71
N THR A 164 -22.07 -21.55 -13.91
CA THR A 164 -23.08 -22.53 -14.34
C THR A 164 -24.41 -21.84 -14.53
#